data_AF-N6U767-F1
#
_entry.id   AF-N6U767-F1
#
_cell.length_a   1.000
_cell.length_b   1.000
_cell.length_c   1.000
_cell.angle_alpha   90.00
_cell.angle_beta   90.00
_cell.angle_gamma   90.00
#
_symmetry.space_group_name_H-M   'P 1'
#
loop_
_entity.id
_entity.type
_entity.pdbx_description
1 polymer ?
#
loop_
_entity_poly.entity_id
_entity_poly.type
_entity_poly.pdbx_seq_one_letter_code
_entity_poly.pdbx_strand_id
1 'polypeptide(L)'
;MTLMAPSPTQSNIMTALRKFLLGILPNGNATFTGSIAGTTLTVSAITSGAINIGDAVLGEGVTPGQTIKAFGTGTGGTGTYTIAASQTLASAKLYTGVEVVQAQTNRVPEPAVPDFVTMTPIMQSRLETNVDSYEDVSFTAAIAGQTMTVSAVAFGTIAVGQTVFGVGVAALTKIIALGTGTGGIGTYMVSPTQTVPSRKMASGGEIFLQPTRITVQLDIHGPNSAENAQTISTLFRDDFAVQVFKASGFDVTPLYMSDPRQLPFENENAQIENRWVIDAVMQSNQIIRAPQQFADELDIAITEVEAAFPAN
;
A
#
# COMPACT_ATOMS: atom_id res chain seq x y z
N MET A 1 20.65 -1.39 -8.18
CA MET A 1 20.22 -0.27 -7.32
C MET A 1 18.72 -0.17 -7.48
N THR A 2 17.97 -0.56 -6.45
CA THR A 2 16.51 -0.66 -6.46
C THR A 2 15.94 0.73 -6.65
N LEU A 3 15.04 0.93 -7.62
CA LEU A 3 14.26 2.17 -7.77
C LEU A 3 13.76 2.59 -6.38
N MET A 4 14.04 3.83 -5.94
CA MET A 4 13.41 4.35 -4.72
C MET A 4 11.89 4.27 -4.93
N ALA A 5 11.21 3.48 -4.11
CA ALA A 5 9.78 3.33 -4.20
C ALA A 5 9.12 4.71 -4.00
N PRO A 6 8.09 5.07 -4.78
CA PRO A 6 7.39 6.34 -4.59
C PRO A 6 6.85 6.39 -3.17
N SER A 7 6.91 7.58 -2.56
CA SER A 7 6.45 7.79 -1.19
C SER A 7 5.04 7.25 -1.00
N PRO A 8 4.86 6.24 -0.15
CA PRO A 8 3.58 5.57 0.02
C PRO A 8 2.51 6.55 0.47
N THR A 9 1.42 6.60 -0.29
CA THR A 9 0.23 7.36 0.11
C THR A 9 -0.55 6.58 1.18
N GLN A 10 -1.45 7.28 1.88
CA GLN A 10 -2.40 6.62 2.80
C GLN A 10 -3.18 5.49 2.10
N SER A 11 -3.58 5.68 0.84
CA SER A 11 -4.27 4.64 0.06
C SER A 11 -3.39 3.40 -0.14
N ASN A 12 -2.09 3.57 -0.37
CA ASN A 12 -1.15 2.46 -0.52
C ASN A 12 -0.97 1.69 0.79
N ILE A 13 -0.85 2.40 1.91
CA ILE A 13 -0.75 1.80 3.25
C ILE A 13 -2.00 0.97 3.55
N MET A 14 -3.19 1.53 3.32
CA MET A 14 -4.45 0.82 3.56
C MET A 14 -4.63 -0.37 2.60
N THR A 15 -4.09 -0.29 1.38
CA THR A 15 -4.09 -1.41 0.43
C THR A 15 -3.18 -2.53 0.89
N ALA A 16 -1.98 -2.20 1.39
CA ALA A 16 -1.04 -3.18 1.92
C ALA A 16 -1.62 -3.89 3.16
N LEU A 17 -2.19 -3.13 4.10
CA LEU A 17 -2.85 -3.68 5.29
C LEU A 17 -4.05 -4.55 4.91
N ARG A 18 -4.90 -4.12 3.96
CA ARG A 18 -6.02 -4.92 3.48
C ARG A 18 -5.57 -6.25 2.88
N LYS A 19 -4.50 -6.24 2.06
CA LYS A 19 -3.94 -7.46 1.48
C LYS A 19 -3.45 -8.42 2.56
N PHE A 20 -2.80 -7.90 3.60
CA PHE A 20 -2.41 -8.70 4.76
C PHE A 20 -3.63 -9.34 5.44
N LEU A 21 -4.65 -8.54 5.77
CA LEU A 21 -5.85 -9.03 6.45
C LEU A 21 -6.59 -10.11 5.63
N LEU A 22 -6.77 -9.89 4.32
CA LEU A 22 -7.39 -10.89 3.43
C LEU A 22 -6.54 -12.15 3.27
N GLY A 23 -5.22 -12.07 3.48
CA GLY A 23 -4.33 -13.24 3.42
C GLY A 23 -4.42 -14.15 4.64
N ILE A 24 -4.90 -13.64 5.78
CA ILE A 24 -4.96 -14.39 7.05
C ILE A 24 -6.38 -14.70 7.51
N LEU A 25 -7.35 -13.89 7.08
CA LEU A 25 -8.76 -14.11 7.39
C LEU A 25 -9.36 -15.16 6.46
N PRO A 26 -10.46 -15.80 6.88
CA PRO A 26 -11.20 -16.70 6.01
C PRO A 26 -11.47 -16.10 4.62
N ASN A 27 -11.23 -16.90 3.59
CA ASN A 27 -11.53 -16.54 2.21
C ASN A 27 -12.97 -16.92 1.85
N GLY A 28 -13.54 -16.17 0.91
CA GLY A 28 -14.88 -16.39 0.39
C GLY A 28 -15.65 -15.08 0.19
N ASN A 29 -16.77 -15.15 -0.52
CA ASN A 29 -17.68 -14.02 -0.73
C ASN A 29 -19.16 -14.43 -0.83
N ALA A 30 -19.48 -15.68 -0.50
CA ALA A 30 -20.83 -16.20 -0.56
C ALA A 30 -21.62 -15.88 0.71
N THR A 31 -22.90 -15.53 0.54
CA THR A 31 -23.91 -15.49 1.62
C THR A 31 -25.08 -16.34 1.19
N PHE A 32 -25.54 -17.26 2.03
CA PHE A 32 -26.50 -18.30 1.65
C PHE A 32 -27.31 -18.83 2.85
N THR A 33 -28.36 -19.59 2.55
CA THR A 33 -29.14 -20.34 3.54
C THR A 33 -28.79 -21.81 3.42
N GLY A 34 -28.43 -22.46 4.52
CA GLY A 34 -28.08 -23.88 4.51
C GLY A 34 -28.22 -24.55 5.87
N SER A 35 -28.24 -25.89 5.84
CA SER A 35 -28.26 -26.77 7.01
C SER A 35 -27.11 -27.77 6.95
N ILE A 36 -26.68 -28.27 8.11
CA ILE A 36 -25.56 -29.20 8.20
C ILE A 36 -26.00 -30.45 8.92
N ALA A 37 -25.75 -31.61 8.31
CA ALA A 37 -25.96 -32.92 8.92
C ALA A 37 -24.72 -33.79 8.69
N GLY A 38 -24.01 -34.12 9.77
CA GLY A 38 -22.72 -34.79 9.67
C GLY A 38 -21.73 -33.92 8.92
N THR A 39 -21.12 -34.45 7.87
CA THR A 39 -20.18 -33.72 7.00
C THR A 39 -20.85 -33.12 5.76
N THR A 40 -22.18 -33.19 5.64
CA THR A 40 -22.90 -32.65 4.47
C THR A 40 -23.54 -31.32 4.80
N LEU A 41 -23.07 -30.25 4.17
CA LEU A 41 -23.72 -28.95 4.10
C LEU A 41 -24.70 -28.96 2.93
N THR A 42 -25.98 -28.70 3.21
CA THR A 42 -27.03 -28.55 2.20
C THR A 42 -27.38 -27.08 2.06
N VAL A 43 -27.17 -26.52 0.87
CA VAL A 43 -27.45 -25.12 0.54
C VAL A 43 -28.75 -25.03 -0.23
N SER A 44 -29.76 -24.38 0.38
CA SER A 44 -31.10 -24.26 -0.18
C SER A 44 -31.29 -22.99 -1.01
N ALA A 45 -30.57 -21.92 -0.71
CA ALA A 45 -30.60 -20.66 -1.46
C ALA A 45 -29.27 -19.91 -1.35
N ILE A 46 -28.81 -19.29 -2.44
CA ILE A 46 -27.68 -18.35 -2.44
C ILE A 46 -28.24 -16.93 -2.52
N THR A 47 -27.84 -16.07 -1.59
CA THR A 47 -28.16 -14.64 -1.61
C THR A 47 -27.18 -13.88 -2.50
N SER A 48 -25.89 -14.19 -2.39
CA SER A 48 -24.81 -13.60 -3.17
C SER A 48 -23.56 -14.49 -3.18
N GLY A 49 -22.66 -14.25 -4.13
CA GLY A 49 -21.36 -14.93 -4.24
C GLY A 49 -21.44 -16.38 -4.71
N ALA A 50 -20.32 -17.09 -4.62
CA ALA A 50 -20.20 -18.51 -5.01
C ALA A 50 -19.38 -19.27 -3.98
N ILE A 51 -19.76 -20.51 -3.70
CA ILE A 51 -19.08 -21.37 -2.71
C ILE A 51 -17.97 -22.16 -3.41
N ASN A 52 -16.73 -22.01 -2.98
CA ASN A 52 -15.58 -22.72 -3.55
C ASN A 52 -14.98 -23.72 -2.56
N ILE A 53 -14.26 -24.71 -3.09
CA ILE A 53 -13.45 -25.61 -2.26
C ILE A 53 -12.35 -24.78 -1.57
N GLY A 54 -12.20 -24.97 -0.27
CA GLY A 54 -11.27 -24.22 0.58
C GLY A 54 -11.91 -23.05 1.32
N ASP A 55 -13.10 -22.59 0.92
CA ASP A 55 -13.81 -21.52 1.63
C ASP A 55 -14.18 -21.97 3.04
N ALA A 56 -14.02 -21.07 4.01
CA ALA A 56 -14.49 -21.34 5.36
C ALA A 56 -15.99 -21.11 5.45
N VAL A 57 -16.70 -22.03 6.11
CA VAL A 57 -18.11 -21.88 6.42
C VAL A 57 -18.21 -21.16 7.75
N LEU A 58 -18.88 -20.01 7.75
CA LEU A 58 -19.06 -19.15 8.91
C LEU A 58 -20.55 -18.92 9.14
N GLY A 59 -20.94 -18.71 10.40
CA GLY A 59 -22.31 -18.46 10.80
C GLY A 59 -22.55 -18.82 12.26
N GLU A 60 -23.69 -18.37 12.80
CA GLU A 60 -24.09 -18.71 14.16
C GLU A 60 -24.29 -20.22 14.31
N GLY A 61 -23.71 -20.81 15.35
CA GLY A 61 -23.77 -22.26 15.61
C GLY A 61 -22.87 -23.11 14.72
N VAL A 62 -22.06 -22.51 13.83
CA VAL A 62 -21.01 -23.22 13.09
C VAL A 62 -19.78 -23.35 13.96
N THR A 63 -19.25 -24.56 14.09
CA THR A 63 -17.99 -24.78 14.81
C THR A 63 -16.83 -24.09 14.06
N PRO A 64 -15.91 -23.38 14.74
CA PRO A 64 -14.76 -22.75 14.09
C PRO A 64 -13.89 -23.76 13.30
N GLY A 65 -13.34 -23.32 12.17
CA GLY A 65 -12.45 -24.12 11.32
C GLY A 65 -13.13 -25.02 10.28
N GLN A 66 -14.46 -24.90 10.12
CA GLN A 66 -15.19 -25.63 9.08
C GLN A 66 -14.84 -25.08 7.69
N THR A 67 -14.39 -25.96 6.80
CA THR A 67 -14.00 -25.62 5.42
C THR A 67 -14.68 -26.54 4.43
N ILE A 68 -14.98 -26.02 3.24
CA ILE A 68 -15.50 -26.81 2.12
C ILE A 68 -14.37 -27.68 1.57
N LYS A 69 -14.53 -28.99 1.64
CA LYS A 69 -13.54 -29.98 1.16
C LYS A 69 -13.87 -30.54 -0.21
N ALA A 70 -15.15 -30.66 -0.54
CA ALA A 70 -15.58 -31.18 -1.84
C ALA A 70 -16.95 -30.65 -2.23
N PHE A 71 -17.17 -30.57 -3.53
CA PHE A 71 -18.48 -30.38 -4.13
C PHE A 71 -19.26 -31.70 -4.12
N GLY A 72 -20.52 -31.65 -3.72
CA GLY A 72 -21.47 -32.75 -3.85
C GLY A 72 -22.28 -32.56 -5.13
N THR A 73 -23.57 -32.19 -4.98
CA THR A 73 -24.42 -31.81 -6.13
C THR A 73 -24.28 -30.35 -6.53
N GLY A 74 -23.74 -29.50 -5.66
CA GLY A 74 -23.54 -28.07 -5.94
C GLY A 74 -22.23 -27.81 -6.67
N THR A 75 -22.24 -26.90 -7.65
CA THR A 75 -21.04 -26.40 -8.36
C THR A 75 -20.82 -24.92 -8.07
N GLY A 76 -20.86 -24.56 -6.78
CA GLY A 76 -20.72 -23.18 -6.29
C GLY A 76 -22.02 -22.40 -6.11
N GLY A 77 -23.17 -23.04 -6.34
CA GLY A 77 -24.50 -22.51 -6.09
C GLY A 77 -25.29 -23.29 -5.03
N THR A 78 -26.59 -23.46 -5.24
CA THR A 78 -27.39 -24.38 -4.41
C THR A 78 -26.98 -25.84 -4.64
N GLY A 79 -27.22 -26.70 -3.65
CA GLY A 79 -26.81 -28.09 -3.69
C GLY A 79 -26.08 -28.52 -2.42
N THR A 80 -25.44 -29.69 -2.48
CA THR A 80 -24.71 -30.25 -1.33
C THR A 80 -23.20 -30.06 -1.47
N TYR A 81 -22.56 -29.92 -0.31
CA TYR A 81 -21.12 -29.72 -0.15
C TYR A 81 -20.62 -30.57 1.02
N THR A 82 -19.36 -31.03 0.95
CA THR A 82 -18.72 -31.74 2.07
C THR A 82 -17.86 -30.78 2.88
N ILE A 83 -18.06 -30.76 4.20
CA ILE A 83 -17.29 -29.94 5.15
C ILE A 83 -16.25 -30.77 5.91
N ALA A 84 -15.28 -30.08 6.52
CA ALA A 84 -14.12 -30.68 7.17
C ALA A 84 -14.45 -31.58 8.38
N ALA A 85 -15.39 -31.18 9.24
CA ALA A 85 -15.73 -31.92 10.45
C ALA A 85 -17.24 -32.08 10.60
N SER A 86 -17.67 -33.19 11.20
CA SER A 86 -19.09 -33.47 11.38
C SER A 86 -19.74 -32.53 12.41
N GLN A 87 -20.87 -31.94 12.06
CA GLN A 87 -21.72 -31.22 13.01
C GLN A 87 -23.20 -31.32 12.60
N THR A 88 -24.09 -30.84 13.47
CA THR A 88 -25.51 -30.75 13.18
C THR A 88 -25.97 -29.31 13.39
N LEU A 89 -26.48 -28.70 12.33
CA LEU A 89 -26.99 -27.33 12.33
C LEU A 89 -28.30 -27.29 11.56
N ALA A 90 -29.33 -26.71 12.15
CA ALA A 90 -30.59 -26.44 11.46
C ALA A 90 -30.40 -25.42 10.34
N SER A 91 -31.42 -25.23 9.50
CA SER A 91 -31.35 -24.24 8.42
C SER A 91 -31.12 -22.84 9.00
N ALA A 92 -29.98 -22.23 8.67
CA ALA A 92 -29.56 -20.92 9.14
C ALA A 92 -28.96 -20.10 7.99
N LYS A 93 -28.79 -18.79 8.21
CA LYS A 93 -28.01 -17.93 7.33
C LYS A 93 -26.53 -18.19 7.60
N LEU A 94 -25.81 -18.58 6.56
CA LEU A 94 -24.39 -18.90 6.56
C LEU A 94 -23.67 -18.06 5.51
N TYR A 95 -22.37 -17.91 5.65
CA TYR A 95 -21.54 -17.13 4.74
C TYR A 95 -20.12 -17.69 4.68
N THR A 96 -19.36 -17.20 3.70
CA THR A 96 -17.94 -17.51 3.53
C THR A 96 -17.15 -16.22 3.46
N GLY A 97 -15.98 -16.24 4.07
CA GLY A 97 -15.06 -15.12 4.04
C GLY A 97 -15.40 -13.99 5.02
N VAL A 98 -14.41 -13.16 5.29
CA VAL A 98 -14.54 -11.95 6.11
C VAL A 98 -14.26 -10.74 5.24
N GLU A 99 -15.20 -9.80 5.19
CA GLU A 99 -15.01 -8.58 4.40
C GLU A 99 -14.12 -7.59 5.14
N VAL A 100 -13.15 -6.99 4.45
CA VAL A 100 -12.28 -5.95 5.01
C VAL A 100 -12.58 -4.62 4.33
N VAL A 101 -13.10 -3.65 5.07
CA VAL A 101 -13.57 -2.34 4.56
C VAL A 101 -12.78 -1.17 5.18
N GLN A 102 -12.74 -0.03 4.49
CA GLN A 102 -12.11 1.20 5.01
C GLN A 102 -13.18 2.12 5.61
N ALA A 103 -13.08 2.42 6.90
CA ALA A 103 -14.15 3.01 7.71
C ALA A 103 -14.41 4.53 7.49
N GLN A 104 -13.89 5.12 6.42
CA GLN A 104 -13.99 6.57 6.16
C GLN A 104 -14.58 6.91 4.79
N THR A 105 -15.06 5.92 4.04
CA THR A 105 -15.81 6.19 2.81
C THR A 105 -17.26 6.51 3.18
N ASN A 106 -17.63 7.79 3.11
CA ASN A 106 -18.99 8.23 3.38
C ASN A 106 -19.98 7.56 2.40
N ARG A 107 -21.19 7.22 2.87
CA ARG A 107 -22.29 6.57 2.13
C ARG A 107 -22.09 5.08 1.76
N VAL A 108 -21.26 4.34 2.48
CA VAL A 108 -21.21 2.87 2.35
C VAL A 108 -22.10 2.27 3.44
N PRO A 109 -23.22 1.62 3.09
CA PRO A 109 -24.01 0.83 4.04
C PRO A 109 -23.15 -0.21 4.75
N GLU A 110 -23.56 -0.58 5.97
CA GLU A 110 -22.92 -1.68 6.70
C GLU A 110 -22.84 -2.94 5.81
N PRO A 111 -21.69 -3.67 5.82
CA PRO A 111 -21.58 -4.93 5.11
C PRO A 111 -22.73 -5.87 5.48
N ALA A 112 -23.32 -6.51 4.47
CA ALA A 112 -24.43 -7.44 4.69
C ALA A 112 -23.99 -8.76 5.38
N VAL A 113 -22.69 -8.97 5.53
CA VAL A 113 -22.08 -10.14 6.16
C VAL A 113 -21.81 -9.82 7.64
N PRO A 114 -22.16 -10.71 8.58
CA PRO A 114 -21.93 -10.47 10.01
C PRO A 114 -20.45 -10.31 10.39
N ASP A 115 -19.55 -11.13 9.84
CA ASP A 115 -18.12 -10.98 10.08
C ASP A 115 -17.50 -10.00 9.08
N PHE A 116 -17.05 -8.84 9.57
CA PHE A 116 -16.30 -7.87 8.79
C PHE A 116 -15.26 -7.15 9.65
N VAL A 117 -14.24 -6.60 9.00
CA VAL A 117 -13.20 -5.79 9.63
C VAL A 117 -13.23 -4.40 9.01
N THR A 118 -13.40 -3.37 9.83
CA THR A 118 -13.25 -1.99 9.39
C THR A 118 -11.86 -1.47 9.76
N MET A 119 -11.24 -0.75 8.83
CA MET A 119 -9.93 -0.14 9.03
C MET A 119 -10.06 1.38 9.10
N THR A 120 -9.69 1.94 10.24
CA THR A 120 -9.73 3.38 10.52
C THR A 120 -8.33 3.92 10.77
N PRO A 121 -7.77 4.77 9.89
CA PRO A 121 -6.51 5.44 10.18
C PRO A 121 -6.74 6.50 11.27
N ILE A 122 -6.11 6.32 12.43
CA ILE A 122 -6.36 7.17 13.61
C ILE A 122 -5.18 8.08 13.97
N MET A 123 -3.96 7.74 13.57
CA MET A 123 -2.78 8.55 13.90
C MET A 123 -1.68 8.47 12.84
N GLN A 124 -1.05 9.61 12.59
CA GLN A 124 0.20 9.70 11.83
C GLN A 124 1.16 10.57 12.63
N SER A 125 2.26 9.98 13.13
CA SER A 125 3.26 10.68 13.93
C SER A 125 4.67 10.44 13.40
N ARG A 126 5.59 11.38 13.64
CA ARG A 126 7.00 11.21 13.26
C ARG A 126 7.65 10.17 14.16
N LEU A 127 8.39 9.23 13.58
CA LEU A 127 9.14 8.23 14.33
C LEU A 127 10.53 8.74 14.73
N GLU A 128 11.12 9.60 13.91
CA GLU A 128 12.38 10.30 14.17
C GLU A 128 12.42 11.66 13.45
N THR A 129 13.46 12.44 13.73
CA THR A 129 13.79 13.65 12.96
C THR A 129 14.05 13.29 11.50
N ASN A 130 13.83 14.25 10.60
CA ASN A 130 14.08 13.99 9.18
C ASN A 130 15.54 13.59 8.96
N VAL A 131 15.73 12.64 8.05
CA VAL A 131 17.04 12.24 7.55
C VAL A 131 17.22 12.88 6.19
N ASP A 132 18.22 13.73 6.09
CA ASP A 132 18.52 14.48 4.88
C ASP A 132 19.69 13.80 4.18
N SER A 133 19.53 13.54 2.87
CA SER A 133 20.57 12.97 2.04
C SER A 133 20.70 13.75 0.74
N TYR A 134 21.90 13.79 0.19
CA TYR A 134 22.23 14.60 -0.97
C TYR A 134 22.53 13.69 -2.16
N GLU A 135 21.81 13.89 -3.27
CA GLU A 135 22.11 13.27 -4.54
C GLU A 135 22.61 14.34 -5.50
N ASP A 136 23.88 14.24 -5.91
CA ASP A 136 24.41 15.04 -7.01
C ASP A 136 24.40 14.23 -8.30
N VAL A 137 23.99 14.89 -9.39
CA VAL A 137 23.86 14.28 -10.71
C VAL A 137 24.31 15.28 -11.75
N SER A 138 25.30 14.91 -12.55
CA SER A 138 25.85 15.75 -13.62
C SER A 138 25.94 14.96 -14.92
N PHE A 139 25.43 15.53 -16.01
CA PHE A 139 25.33 14.88 -17.31
C PHE A 139 25.37 15.88 -18.47
N THR A 140 25.58 15.38 -19.68
CA THR A 140 25.48 16.17 -20.91
C THR A 140 24.21 15.77 -21.65
N ALA A 141 23.34 16.74 -21.93
CA ALA A 141 22.09 16.49 -22.62
C ALA A 141 21.66 17.65 -23.52
N ALA A 142 20.80 17.33 -24.49
CA ALA A 142 20.03 18.28 -25.29
C ALA A 142 18.54 18.08 -25.04
N ILE A 143 17.76 19.16 -24.97
CA ILE A 143 16.30 19.09 -24.82
C ILE A 143 15.65 19.64 -26.10
N ALA A 144 14.74 18.86 -26.68
CA ALA A 144 13.91 19.28 -27.80
C ALA A 144 12.45 18.96 -27.52
N GLY A 145 11.63 20.00 -27.33
CA GLY A 145 10.24 19.86 -26.89
C GLY A 145 10.16 19.22 -25.50
N GLN A 146 9.54 18.04 -25.42
CA GLN A 146 9.47 17.25 -24.19
C GLN A 146 10.58 16.22 -24.07
N THR A 147 11.43 16.02 -25.08
CA THR A 147 12.43 14.95 -25.05
C THR A 147 13.80 15.51 -24.69
N MET A 148 14.31 15.10 -23.54
CA MET A 148 15.70 15.27 -23.14
C MET A 148 16.51 14.04 -23.58
N THR A 149 17.53 14.26 -24.41
CA THR A 149 18.46 13.21 -24.86
C THR A 149 19.77 13.38 -24.11
N VAL A 150 20.10 12.42 -23.26
CA VAL A 150 21.34 12.39 -22.47
C VAL A 150 22.39 11.62 -23.25
N SER A 151 23.51 12.27 -23.57
CA SER A 151 24.61 11.67 -24.35
C SER A 151 25.77 11.17 -23.50
N ALA A 152 25.92 11.68 -22.27
CA ALA A 152 26.93 11.24 -21.32
C ALA A 152 26.48 11.56 -19.89
N VAL A 153 26.80 10.70 -18.92
CA VAL A 153 26.58 10.95 -17.49
C VAL A 153 27.94 10.96 -16.81
N ALA A 154 28.28 12.05 -16.14
CA ALA A 154 29.54 12.18 -15.41
C ALA A 154 29.49 11.44 -14.08
N PHE A 155 28.39 11.62 -13.32
CA PHE A 155 28.09 10.90 -12.09
C PHE A 155 26.60 11.06 -11.73
N GLY A 156 26.13 10.19 -10.83
CA GLY A 156 24.73 10.16 -10.40
C GLY A 156 23.81 9.38 -11.34
N THR A 157 22.57 9.19 -10.93
CA THR A 157 21.54 8.49 -11.71
C THR A 157 20.35 9.40 -12.00
N ILE A 158 19.85 9.35 -13.23
CA ILE A 158 18.74 10.19 -13.69
C ILE A 158 17.41 9.46 -13.49
N ALA A 159 16.54 10.00 -12.63
CA ALA A 159 15.25 9.39 -12.29
C ALA A 159 14.07 10.34 -12.52
N VAL A 160 12.86 9.77 -12.60
CA VAL A 160 11.62 10.54 -12.69
C VAL A 160 11.42 11.35 -11.40
N GLY A 161 10.90 12.57 -11.55
CA GLY A 161 10.68 13.52 -10.46
C GLY A 161 11.85 14.45 -10.17
N GLN A 162 13.03 14.20 -10.75
CA GLN A 162 14.17 15.10 -10.61
C GLN A 162 13.95 16.40 -11.40
N THR A 163 14.43 17.51 -10.84
CA THR A 163 14.46 18.81 -11.51
C THR A 163 15.78 18.96 -12.26
N VAL A 164 15.73 19.35 -13.52
CA VAL A 164 16.90 19.60 -14.37
C VAL A 164 17.31 21.06 -14.23
N PHE A 165 18.60 21.27 -14.01
CA PHE A 165 19.26 22.56 -13.95
C PHE A 165 20.27 22.66 -15.09
N GLY A 166 20.43 23.87 -15.62
CA GLY A 166 21.43 24.16 -16.63
C GLY A 166 21.20 25.51 -17.25
N VAL A 167 22.23 26.06 -17.89
CA VAL A 167 22.11 27.32 -18.62
C VAL A 167 21.08 27.16 -19.75
N GLY A 168 20.06 28.01 -19.78
CA GLY A 168 18.99 27.96 -20.79
C GLY A 168 17.92 26.91 -20.54
N VAL A 169 18.00 26.13 -19.46
CA VAL A 169 16.91 25.27 -19.00
C VAL A 169 15.87 26.12 -18.26
N ALA A 170 14.60 25.99 -18.62
CA ALA A 170 13.50 26.68 -17.96
C ALA A 170 13.43 26.29 -16.48
N ALA A 171 13.09 27.26 -15.62
CA ALA A 171 12.93 27.02 -14.19
C ALA A 171 11.88 25.91 -13.95
N LEU A 172 12.14 25.07 -12.94
CA LEU A 172 11.27 23.94 -12.56
C LEU A 172 11.04 22.90 -13.67
N THR A 173 11.98 22.75 -14.61
CA THR A 173 11.98 21.63 -15.55
C THR A 173 12.07 20.31 -14.80
N LYS A 174 11.04 19.47 -14.85
CA LYS A 174 11.00 18.15 -14.21
C LYS A 174 11.07 17.02 -15.21
N ILE A 175 11.74 15.94 -14.85
CA ILE A 175 11.68 14.67 -15.56
C ILE A 175 10.38 13.97 -15.18
N ILE A 176 9.49 13.75 -16.16
CA ILE A 176 8.15 13.19 -15.94
C ILE A 176 8.04 11.71 -16.32
N ALA A 177 8.92 11.21 -17.18
CA ALA A 177 8.97 9.80 -17.55
C ALA A 177 10.36 9.39 -18.06
N LEU A 178 10.69 8.11 -17.89
CA LEU A 178 11.82 7.48 -18.57
C LEU A 178 11.41 7.16 -20.02
N GLY A 179 12.26 7.49 -20.98
CA GLY A 179 12.12 7.05 -22.37
C GLY A 179 12.88 5.76 -22.58
N THR A 180 14.00 5.83 -23.30
CA THR A 180 14.92 4.70 -23.50
C THR A 180 15.97 4.58 -22.39
N GLY A 181 16.15 5.61 -21.56
CA GLY A 181 17.14 5.61 -20.47
C GLY A 181 16.64 4.91 -19.21
N THR A 182 17.48 4.06 -18.61
CA THR A 182 17.22 3.38 -17.33
C THR A 182 18.11 3.93 -16.20
N GLY A 183 18.21 5.26 -16.09
CA GLY A 183 19.04 5.90 -15.06
C GLY A 183 20.39 6.47 -15.53
N GLY A 184 20.72 6.33 -16.81
CA GLY A 184 21.98 6.81 -17.40
C GLY A 184 21.80 7.49 -18.76
N ILE A 185 22.57 7.05 -19.76
CA ILE A 185 22.45 7.55 -21.14
C ILE A 185 21.11 7.08 -21.74
N GLY A 186 20.48 7.93 -22.54
CA GLY A 186 19.21 7.63 -23.19
C GLY A 186 18.27 8.82 -23.24
N THR A 187 17.00 8.57 -23.56
CA THR A 187 15.98 9.61 -23.64
C THR A 187 15.10 9.64 -22.39
N TYR A 188 14.69 10.84 -22.02
CA TYR A 188 13.87 11.18 -20.85
C TYR A 188 12.82 12.20 -21.27
N MET A 189 11.62 12.13 -20.69
CA MET A 189 10.59 13.14 -20.93
C MET A 189 10.65 14.22 -19.85
N VAL A 190 10.59 15.48 -20.26
CA VAL A 190 10.64 16.65 -19.39
C VAL A 190 9.43 17.57 -19.58
N SER A 191 9.06 18.29 -18.53
CA SER A 191 8.03 19.34 -18.54
C SER A 191 8.53 20.55 -17.75
N PRO A 192 8.35 21.80 -18.23
CA PRO A 192 7.64 22.19 -19.45
C PRO A 192 8.42 21.91 -20.75
N THR A 193 7.74 22.03 -21.90
CA THR A 193 8.37 21.87 -23.22
C THR A 193 9.38 22.99 -23.49
N GLN A 194 10.58 22.67 -23.97
CA GLN A 194 11.63 23.65 -24.22
C GLN A 194 12.64 23.17 -25.27
N THR A 195 13.51 24.08 -25.73
CA THR A 195 14.61 23.74 -26.64
C THR A 195 15.92 24.24 -26.07
N VAL A 196 16.83 23.31 -25.75
CA VAL A 196 18.16 23.58 -25.20
C VAL A 196 19.17 22.74 -25.98
N PRO A 197 20.19 23.33 -26.60
CA PRO A 197 21.20 22.56 -27.33
C PRO A 197 22.08 21.76 -26.36
N SER A 198 22.79 20.75 -26.88
CA SER A 198 23.62 19.86 -26.07
C SER A 198 24.62 20.63 -25.20
N ARG A 199 24.53 20.44 -23.88
CA ARG A 199 25.40 21.09 -22.89
C ARG A 199 25.38 20.32 -21.57
N LYS A 200 26.28 20.71 -20.66
CA LYS A 200 26.29 20.22 -19.28
C LYS A 200 25.02 20.67 -18.56
N MET A 201 24.35 19.71 -17.92
CA MET A 201 23.15 19.88 -17.12
C MET A 201 23.34 19.08 -15.83
N ALA A 202 22.64 19.48 -14.78
CA ALA A 202 22.64 18.79 -13.51
C ALA A 202 21.21 18.48 -13.06
N SER A 203 21.03 17.44 -12.27
CA SER A 203 19.75 17.15 -11.64
C SER A 203 19.90 16.82 -10.18
N GLY A 204 20.79 17.56 -9.48
CA GLY A 204 21.00 17.44 -8.05
C GLY A 204 19.72 17.66 -7.22
N GLY A 205 19.72 17.11 -6.01
CA GLY A 205 18.63 17.32 -5.06
C GLY A 205 18.95 16.87 -3.66
N GLU A 206 18.22 17.45 -2.72
CA GLU A 206 18.17 17.03 -1.33
C GLU A 206 16.95 16.14 -1.16
N ILE A 207 17.17 14.96 -0.59
CA ILE A 207 16.13 13.99 -0.25
C ILE A 207 15.90 14.06 1.24
N PHE A 208 14.69 14.48 1.61
CA PHE A 208 14.17 14.46 2.97
C PHE A 208 13.40 13.16 3.17
N LEU A 209 13.91 12.30 4.04
CA LEU A 209 13.20 11.12 4.48
C LEU A 209 12.58 11.41 5.85
N GLN A 210 11.26 11.30 5.93
CA GLN A 210 10.48 11.42 7.16
C GLN A 210 9.90 10.05 7.54
N PRO A 211 10.53 9.32 8.47
CA PRO A 211 9.99 8.08 9.00
C PRO A 211 8.71 8.39 9.77
N THR A 212 7.60 7.82 9.31
CA THR A 212 6.29 8.10 9.85
C THR A 212 5.71 6.83 10.46
N ARG A 213 5.30 6.92 11.71
CA ARG A 213 4.48 5.92 12.39
C ARG A 213 3.03 6.15 12.01
N ILE A 214 2.40 5.12 11.47
CA ILE A 214 0.98 5.11 11.11
C ILE A 214 0.26 4.11 12.01
N THR A 215 -0.79 4.57 12.67
CA THR A 215 -1.68 3.71 13.47
C THR A 215 -3.02 3.60 12.77
N VAL A 216 -3.42 2.37 12.48
CA VAL A 216 -4.74 2.02 11.94
C VAL A 216 -5.47 1.19 12.99
N GLN A 217 -6.59 1.71 13.48
CA GLN A 217 -7.52 0.96 14.30
C GLN A 217 -8.27 -0.03 13.42
N LEU A 218 -8.30 -1.28 13.85
CA LEU A 218 -9.09 -2.34 13.27
C LEU A 218 -10.27 -2.63 14.20
N ASP A 219 -11.47 -2.47 13.68
CA ASP A 219 -12.70 -2.87 14.36
C ASP A 219 -13.20 -4.15 13.70
N ILE A 220 -13.22 -5.24 14.46
CA ILE A 220 -13.53 -6.58 14.00
C ILE A 220 -14.90 -6.95 14.55
N HIS A 221 -15.84 -7.20 13.67
CA HIS A 221 -17.25 -7.45 13.96
C HIS A 221 -17.63 -8.91 13.70
N GLY A 222 -18.77 -9.30 14.25
CA GLY A 222 -19.42 -10.58 14.00
C GLY A 222 -19.13 -11.70 15.01
N PRO A 223 -19.77 -12.87 14.84
CA PRO A 223 -19.66 -14.01 15.76
C PRO A 223 -18.25 -14.57 15.93
N ASN A 224 -17.41 -14.54 14.90
CA ASN A 224 -16.03 -15.08 14.95
C ASN A 224 -14.97 -13.98 15.21
N SER A 225 -15.42 -12.81 15.68
CA SER A 225 -14.56 -11.64 15.89
C SER A 225 -13.43 -11.88 16.89
N ALA A 226 -13.63 -12.75 17.90
CA ALA A 226 -12.60 -13.08 18.88
C ALA A 226 -11.45 -13.89 18.26
N GLU A 227 -11.76 -14.94 17.49
CA GLU A 227 -10.77 -15.78 16.80
C GLU A 227 -10.04 -15.01 15.70
N ASN A 228 -10.77 -14.18 14.94
CA ASN A 228 -10.19 -13.30 13.94
C ASN A 228 -9.24 -12.29 14.59
N ALA A 229 -9.64 -11.68 15.72
CA ALA A 229 -8.80 -10.76 16.48
C ALA A 229 -7.52 -11.40 16.99
N GLN A 230 -7.62 -12.63 17.52
CA GLN A 230 -6.45 -13.39 17.97
C GLN A 230 -5.52 -13.77 16.81
N THR A 231 -6.08 -14.13 15.66
CA THR A 231 -5.30 -14.47 14.45
C THR A 231 -4.53 -13.26 13.93
N ILE A 232 -5.20 -12.11 13.83
CA ILE A 232 -4.60 -10.85 13.39
C ILE A 232 -3.46 -10.43 14.34
N SER A 233 -3.71 -10.39 15.65
CA SER A 233 -2.70 -9.95 16.64
C SER A 233 -1.47 -10.86 16.67
N THR A 234 -1.65 -12.16 16.41
CA THR A 234 -0.56 -13.14 16.35
C THR A 234 0.28 -12.97 15.09
N LEU A 235 -0.35 -12.96 13.92
CA LEU A 235 0.35 -12.99 12.63
C LEU A 235 0.94 -11.64 12.22
N PHE A 236 0.38 -10.52 12.70
CA PHE A 236 0.89 -9.19 12.36
C PHE A 236 2.32 -8.95 12.86
N ARG A 237 2.74 -9.66 13.92
CA ARG A 237 4.07 -9.54 14.53
C ARG A 237 5.08 -10.57 14.01
N ASP A 238 4.69 -11.41 13.07
CA ASP A 238 5.53 -12.49 12.54
C ASP A 238 6.23 -12.06 11.22
N ASP A 239 7.27 -12.80 10.82
CA ASP A 239 7.92 -12.67 9.52
C ASP A 239 6.92 -12.74 8.37
N PHE A 240 5.85 -13.53 8.53
CA PHE A 240 4.74 -13.59 7.57
C PHE A 240 4.21 -12.20 7.19
N ALA A 241 3.94 -11.33 8.17
CA ALA A 241 3.47 -9.98 7.90
C ALA A 241 4.54 -9.17 7.16
N VAL A 242 5.80 -9.24 7.61
CA VAL A 242 6.92 -8.54 6.97
C VAL A 242 7.06 -8.93 5.49
N GLN A 243 6.95 -10.23 5.16
CA GLN A 243 7.00 -10.69 3.77
C GLN A 243 5.82 -10.18 2.94
N VAL A 244 4.60 -10.18 3.49
CA VAL A 244 3.41 -9.67 2.79
C VAL A 244 3.52 -8.17 2.51
N PHE A 245 3.96 -7.39 3.50
CA PHE A 245 4.17 -5.96 3.34
C PHE A 245 5.29 -5.67 2.33
N LYS A 246 6.39 -6.43 2.35
CA LYS A 246 7.45 -6.33 1.35
C LYS A 246 6.96 -6.67 -0.05
N ALA A 247 6.14 -7.71 -0.20
CA ALA A 247 5.54 -8.12 -1.47
C ALA A 247 4.53 -7.09 -2.01
N SER A 248 4.03 -6.18 -1.17
CA SER A 248 3.14 -5.10 -1.61
C SER A 248 3.85 -4.08 -2.51
N GLY A 249 5.18 -3.99 -2.45
CA GLY A 249 6.00 -3.04 -3.22
C GLY A 249 5.99 -1.61 -2.66
N PHE A 250 5.32 -1.38 -1.53
CA PHE A 250 5.31 -0.10 -0.83
C PHE A 250 6.30 -0.11 0.34
N ASP A 251 6.88 1.05 0.66
CA ASP A 251 7.77 1.20 1.82
C ASP A 251 6.93 1.31 3.12
N VAL A 252 6.33 0.18 3.49
CA VAL A 252 5.52 -0.01 4.69
C VAL A 252 6.00 -1.27 5.39
N THR A 253 6.24 -1.17 6.70
CA THR A 253 6.70 -2.30 7.51
C THR A 253 5.88 -2.36 8.82
N PRO A 254 5.41 -3.54 9.25
CA PRO A 254 4.71 -3.67 10.53
C PRO A 254 5.69 -3.42 11.69
N LEU A 255 5.24 -2.69 12.73
CA LEU A 255 6.01 -2.45 13.95
C LEU A 255 5.50 -3.30 15.11
N TYR A 256 4.27 -3.03 15.55
CA TYR A 256 3.62 -3.76 16.63
C TYR A 256 2.10 -3.64 16.51
N MET A 257 1.40 -4.46 17.29
CA MET A 257 -0.04 -4.46 17.40
C MET A 257 -0.42 -4.33 18.88
N SER A 258 -1.51 -3.62 19.20
CA SER A 258 -2.06 -3.64 20.55
C SER A 258 -2.68 -5.01 20.88
N ASP A 259 -2.91 -5.26 22.16
CA ASP A 259 -3.69 -6.43 22.56
C ASP A 259 -5.16 -6.28 22.13
N PRO A 260 -5.85 -7.37 21.76
CA PRO A 260 -7.27 -7.32 21.43
C PRO A 260 -8.13 -6.89 22.61
N ARG A 261 -8.99 -5.90 22.41
CA ARG A 261 -9.94 -5.43 23.43
C ARG A 261 -11.36 -5.60 22.93
N GLN A 262 -12.20 -6.31 23.69
CA GLN A 262 -13.62 -6.38 23.39
C GLN A 262 -14.31 -5.10 23.88
N LEU A 263 -15.05 -4.44 23.00
CA LEU A 263 -15.85 -3.26 23.30
C LEU A 263 -17.26 -3.50 22.76
N PRO A 264 -18.31 -3.37 23.58
CA PRO A 264 -19.67 -3.50 23.09
C PRO A 264 -19.98 -2.38 22.08
N PHE A 265 -20.66 -2.73 21.00
CA PHE A 265 -21.14 -1.80 19.98
C PHE A 265 -22.65 -1.94 19.82
N GLU A 266 -23.37 -0.83 19.75
CA GLU A 266 -24.78 -0.81 19.40
C GLU A 266 -24.92 -0.45 17.93
N ASN A 267 -25.50 -1.36 17.14
CA ASN A 267 -25.75 -1.11 15.73
C ASN A 267 -26.96 -0.18 15.51
N GLU A 268 -27.28 0.13 14.25
CA GLU A 268 -28.40 1.02 13.89
C GLU A 268 -29.78 0.52 14.37
N ASN A 269 -29.89 -0.76 14.75
CA ASN A 269 -31.09 -1.38 15.31
C ASN A 269 -31.07 -1.52 16.85
N ALA A 270 -30.14 -0.87 17.54
CA ALA A 270 -29.95 -0.94 18.99
C ALA A 270 -29.68 -2.37 19.52
N GLN A 271 -29.03 -3.21 18.72
CA GLN A 271 -28.56 -4.53 19.15
C GLN A 271 -27.08 -4.48 19.51
N ILE A 272 -26.74 -5.14 20.62
CA ILE A 272 -25.35 -5.29 21.05
C ILE A 272 -24.68 -6.32 20.14
N GLU A 273 -23.59 -5.90 19.50
CA GLU A 273 -22.77 -6.76 18.67
C GLU A 273 -21.37 -6.95 19.27
N ASN A 274 -20.77 -8.12 19.00
CA ASN A 274 -19.39 -8.39 19.34
C ASN A 274 -18.47 -7.54 18.46
N ARG A 275 -17.76 -6.61 19.09
CA ARG A 275 -16.71 -5.83 18.46
C ARG A 275 -15.41 -5.99 19.23
N TRP A 276 -14.37 -6.37 18.51
CA TRP A 276 -13.00 -6.40 19.00
C TRP A 276 -12.20 -5.29 18.32
N VAL A 277 -11.47 -4.53 19.12
CA VAL A 277 -10.67 -3.40 18.65
C VAL A 277 -9.20 -3.68 18.86
N ILE A 278 -8.42 -3.48 17.80
CA ILE A 278 -6.97 -3.65 17.80
C ILE A 278 -6.32 -2.52 17.03
N ASP A 279 -5.21 -1.98 17.54
CA ASP A 279 -4.45 -0.93 16.87
C ASP A 279 -3.25 -1.55 16.15
N ALA A 280 -3.26 -1.53 14.82
CA ALA A 280 -2.15 -1.94 13.97
C ALA A 280 -1.19 -0.76 13.75
N VAL A 281 0.05 -0.88 14.23
CA VAL A 281 1.07 0.16 14.11
C VAL A 281 2.12 -0.26 13.09
N MET A 282 2.32 0.60 12.10
CA MET A 282 3.26 0.38 10.99
C MET A 282 4.19 1.58 10.85
N GLN A 283 5.37 1.33 10.31
CA GLN A 283 6.26 2.37 9.81
C GLN A 283 6.03 2.52 8.31
N SER A 284 5.94 3.78 7.87
CA SER A 284 5.92 4.15 6.47
C SER A 284 6.83 5.37 6.27
N ASN A 285 7.87 5.23 5.45
CA ASN A 285 8.80 6.34 5.24
C ASN A 285 8.27 7.23 4.10
N GLN A 286 8.07 8.50 4.41
CA GLN A 286 7.72 9.48 3.39
C GLN A 286 8.99 10.13 2.89
N ILE A 287 9.22 10.06 1.58
CA ILE A 287 10.40 10.63 0.93
C ILE A 287 9.96 11.86 0.13
N ILE A 288 10.56 13.01 0.40
CA ILE A 288 10.31 14.25 -0.35
C ILE A 288 11.65 14.69 -0.92
N ARG A 289 11.66 15.07 -2.19
CA ARG A 289 12.87 15.59 -2.85
C ARG A 289 12.71 17.07 -3.11
N ALA A 290 13.63 17.90 -2.60
CA ALA A 290 13.78 19.26 -3.06
C ALA A 290 14.89 19.36 -4.12
N PRO A 291 14.69 20.21 -5.14
CA PRO A 291 15.72 20.47 -6.13
C PRO A 291 16.84 21.33 -5.51
N GLN A 292 18.09 20.92 -5.67
CA GLN A 292 19.27 21.62 -5.15
C GLN A 292 20.38 21.63 -6.20
N GLN A 293 21.08 22.76 -6.33
CA GLN A 293 22.23 22.89 -7.21
C GLN A 293 23.52 22.67 -6.40
N PHE A 294 24.42 21.85 -6.94
CA PHE A 294 25.76 21.66 -6.40
C PHE A 294 26.77 22.47 -7.23
N ALA A 295 27.84 22.94 -6.57
CA ALA A 295 28.92 23.63 -7.25
C ALA A 295 29.82 22.62 -7.95
N ASP A 296 30.08 22.85 -9.23
CA ASP A 296 30.78 21.90 -10.11
C ASP A 296 32.24 22.33 -10.34
N GLU A 297 32.44 23.59 -10.76
CA GLU A 297 33.75 24.21 -10.94
C GLU A 297 33.65 25.72 -10.70
N LEU A 298 34.66 26.30 -10.04
CA LEU A 298 34.79 27.75 -9.85
C LEU A 298 35.65 28.30 -10.99
N ASP A 299 35.01 28.92 -11.98
CA ASP A 299 35.73 29.59 -13.07
C ASP A 299 36.22 30.96 -12.57
N ILE A 300 37.43 31.00 -12.01
CA ILE A 300 38.08 32.25 -11.60
C ILE A 300 38.66 32.89 -12.86
N ALA A 301 37.91 33.80 -13.48
CA ALA A 301 38.47 34.71 -14.48
C ALA A 301 39.43 35.70 -13.78
N ILE A 302 40.71 35.34 -13.67
CA ILE A 302 41.75 36.26 -13.21
C ILE A 302 41.88 37.34 -14.28
N THR A 303 41.36 38.54 -13.99
CA THR A 303 41.59 39.71 -14.84
C THR A 303 42.87 40.38 -14.35
N GLU A 304 43.96 40.29 -15.12
CA GLU A 304 45.18 41.03 -14.81
C GLU A 304 44.95 42.54 -15.02
N VAL A 305 45.11 43.32 -13.95
CA VAL A 305 44.81 44.77 -13.93
C VAL A 305 45.72 45.57 -14.89
N GLU A 306 46.93 45.09 -15.17
CA GLU A 306 47.90 45.79 -16.02
C GLU A 306 47.53 45.81 -17.53
N ALA A 307 46.58 44.99 -17.98
CA ALA A 307 46.15 44.98 -19.39
C ALA A 307 44.89 45.81 -19.67
N ALA A 308 44.06 46.10 -18.66
CA ALA A 308 42.76 46.76 -18.85
C ALA A 308 42.73 48.25 -18.41
N PHE A 309 43.64 48.66 -17.53
CA PHE A 309 43.75 50.04 -17.06
C PHE A 309 45.22 50.48 -17.09
N PRO A 310 45.77 50.94 -18.23
CA PRO A 310 47.11 51.52 -18.24
C PRO A 310 47.15 52.70 -17.26
N ALA A 311 48.14 52.70 -16.37
CA ALA A 311 48.37 53.82 -15.46
C ALA A 311 48.57 55.10 -16.27
N ASN A 312 47.76 56.12 -15.99
CA ASN A 312 47.95 57.48 -16.51
C ASN A 312 49.27 58.07 -16.02
#